data_AF-U9UTI1-F1
#
_entry.id   AF-U9UTI1-F1
#
_cell.length_a   1.000
_cell.length_b   1.000
_cell.length_c   1.000
_cell.angle_alpha   90.00
_cell.angle_beta   90.00
_cell.angle_gamma   90.00
#
_symmetry.space_group_name_H-M   'P 1'
#
loop_
_entity.id
_entity.type
_entity.pdbx_description
1 polymer ?
#
loop_
_entity_poly.entity_id
_entity_poly.type
_entity_poly.pdbx_seq_one_letter_code
_entity_poly.pdbx_strand_id
1 'polypeptide(L)'
;MTPEQNISKVNSPIASLPPELFAKFCAYLPPADLFTLSQVCRKFHGYLCAPNSFSTQQIWKESRLKFMPKEEMPPPKGMSEKNYVELLMMDRGCQTCKQIKICKIYWEFEVRICEECFLVKTVNEYKLLWSNYPQEFLNTMPHTYYFYGKYYWIEQIHIAYSQYYSLSKEDLKTWLDSKKLIFDSTMEYATKRGMKHDTKRPSRFSRHN
;
A
#
# COMPACT_ATOMS: atom_id res chain seq x y z
N MET A 1 32.15 30.64 -37.06
CA MET A 1 31.36 31.32 -36.02
C MET A 1 29.95 30.77 -36.09
N THR A 2 29.64 29.79 -35.25
CA THR A 2 28.29 29.23 -35.09
C THR A 2 27.63 29.90 -33.88
N PRO A 3 26.33 30.25 -33.95
CA PRO A 3 25.65 30.90 -32.84
C PRO A 3 25.38 29.89 -31.73
N GLU A 4 25.88 30.18 -30.53
CA GLU A 4 25.47 29.51 -29.30
C GLU A 4 23.97 29.72 -29.10
N GLN A 5 23.19 28.65 -29.28
CA GLN A 5 21.79 28.63 -28.91
C GLN A 5 21.70 28.64 -27.38
N ASN A 6 21.37 29.82 -26.85
CA ASN A 6 21.01 30.04 -25.47
C ASN A 6 19.73 29.25 -25.17
N ILE A 7 19.85 28.06 -24.56
CA ILE A 7 18.72 27.30 -24.06
C ILE A 7 18.17 28.09 -22.86
N SER A 8 17.24 29.00 -23.13
CA SER A 8 16.49 29.70 -22.09
C SER A 8 15.85 28.66 -21.17
N LYS A 9 16.19 28.68 -19.88
CA LYS A 9 15.47 27.94 -18.83
C LYS A 9 13.98 28.20 -19.02
N VAL A 10 13.24 27.19 -19.47
CA VAL A 10 11.78 27.23 -19.52
C VAL A 10 11.30 27.30 -18.07
N ASN A 11 11.13 28.51 -17.55
CA ASN A 11 10.46 28.74 -16.29
C ASN A 11 8.98 28.43 -16.52
N SER A 12 8.60 27.18 -16.23
CA SER A 12 7.19 26.78 -16.31
C SER A 12 6.38 27.66 -15.34
N PRO A 13 5.37 28.41 -15.80
CA PRO A 13 4.58 29.33 -14.95
C PRO A 13 3.92 28.62 -13.76
N ILE A 14 3.62 27.33 -13.92
CA ILE A 14 3.01 26.49 -12.90
C ILE A 14 4.02 26.16 -11.78
N ALA A 15 5.32 26.15 -12.08
CA ALA A 15 6.38 25.99 -11.09
C ALA A 15 6.64 27.28 -10.28
N SER A 16 6.08 28.44 -10.67
CA SER A 16 6.10 29.67 -9.86
C SER A 16 4.85 29.85 -8.98
N LEU A 17 3.87 28.94 -9.05
CA LEU A 17 2.69 29.03 -8.19
C LEU A 17 3.04 28.91 -6.70
N PRO A 18 2.33 29.64 -5.83
CA PRO A 18 2.31 29.39 -4.39
C PRO A 18 1.92 27.93 -4.09
N PRO A 19 2.52 27.29 -3.08
CA PRO A 19 2.22 25.91 -2.70
C PRO A 19 0.73 25.64 -2.45
N GLU A 20 0.01 26.62 -1.91
CA GLU A 20 -1.41 26.51 -1.56
C GLU A 20 -2.29 26.44 -2.82
N LEU A 21 -1.97 27.24 -3.83
CA LEU A 21 -2.68 27.19 -5.12
C LEU A 21 -2.34 25.90 -5.86
N PHE A 22 -1.07 25.49 -5.84
CA PHE A 22 -0.65 24.22 -6.42
C PHE A 22 -1.41 23.03 -5.79
N ALA A 23 -1.51 22.99 -4.46
CA ALA A 23 -2.25 21.96 -3.74
C ALA A 23 -3.73 21.94 -4.14
N LYS A 24 -4.37 23.11 -4.24
CA LYS A 24 -5.75 23.23 -4.73
C LYS A 24 -5.90 22.65 -6.12
N PHE A 25 -5.04 23.00 -7.09
CA PHE A 25 -5.11 22.42 -8.43
C PHE A 25 -4.97 20.89 -8.41
N CYS A 26 -4.03 20.37 -7.62
CA CYS A 26 -3.80 18.94 -7.50
C CYS A 26 -5.03 18.20 -6.94
N ALA A 27 -5.81 18.81 -6.04
CA ALA A 27 -7.04 18.21 -5.53
C ALA A 27 -8.14 18.00 -6.62
N TYR A 28 -8.03 18.70 -7.76
CA TYR A 28 -8.91 18.52 -8.93
C TYR A 28 -8.34 17.55 -9.98
N LEU A 29 -7.19 16.91 -9.72
CA LEU A 29 -6.61 15.93 -10.63
C LEU A 29 -6.92 14.50 -10.15
N PRO A 30 -7.26 13.57 -11.07
CA PRO A 30 -7.29 12.15 -10.76
C PRO A 30 -5.95 11.65 -10.21
N PRO A 31 -5.95 10.63 -9.34
CA PRO A 31 -4.72 10.04 -8.82
C PRO A 31 -3.67 9.66 -9.87
N ALA A 32 -4.10 9.11 -11.02
CA ALA A 32 -3.19 8.75 -12.10
C ALA A 32 -2.37 9.95 -12.60
N ASP A 33 -3.02 11.10 -12.74
CA ASP A 33 -2.39 12.34 -13.20
C ASP A 33 -1.46 12.92 -12.13
N LEU A 34 -1.80 12.78 -10.84
CA LEU A 34 -0.90 13.17 -9.74
C LEU A 34 0.40 12.35 -9.75
N PHE A 35 0.31 11.05 -10.02
CA PHE A 35 1.53 10.23 -10.19
C PHE A 35 2.36 10.67 -11.40
N THR A 36 1.71 10.97 -12.52
CA THR A 36 2.41 11.50 -13.70
C THR A 36 3.06 12.85 -13.39
N LEU A 37 2.33 13.76 -12.76
CA LEU A 37 2.80 15.10 -12.38
C LEU A 37 3.98 15.02 -11.40
N SER A 38 3.97 14.06 -10.47
CA SER A 38 5.07 13.85 -9.53
C SER A 38 6.41 13.49 -10.20
N GLN A 39 6.37 13.02 -11.45
CA GLN A 39 7.56 12.64 -12.23
C GLN A 39 8.05 13.77 -13.16
N VAL A 40 7.30 14.87 -13.30
CA VAL A 40 7.62 15.95 -14.25
C VAL A 40 8.81 16.80 -13.79
N CYS A 41 8.86 17.18 -12.52
CA CYS A 41 9.98 17.96 -11.99
C CYS A 41 10.20 17.76 -10.48
N ARG A 42 11.40 18.09 -9.99
CA ARG A 42 11.77 17.97 -8.58
C ARG A 42 10.84 18.74 -7.63
N LYS A 43 10.31 19.89 -8.07
CA LYS A 43 9.39 20.71 -7.27
C LYS A 43 8.08 19.97 -7.02
N PHE A 44 7.45 19.45 -8.07
CA PHE A 44 6.21 18.68 -7.93
C PHE A 44 6.44 17.37 -7.20
N HIS A 45 7.55 16.70 -7.45
CA HIS A 45 7.95 15.53 -6.67
C HIS A 45 8.00 15.87 -5.17
N GLY A 46 8.65 16.98 -4.79
CA GLY A 46 8.72 17.44 -3.40
C GLY A 46 7.34 17.68 -2.78
N TYR A 47 6.40 18.26 -3.52
CA TYR A 47 5.03 18.50 -3.03
C TYR A 47 4.16 17.24 -2.98
N LEU A 48 4.33 16.30 -3.92
CA LEU A 48 3.44 15.14 -4.08
C LEU A 48 3.99 13.87 -3.44
N CYS A 49 5.27 13.80 -3.11
CA CYS A 49 5.91 12.58 -2.61
C CYS A 49 6.52 12.71 -1.22
N ALA A 50 6.25 13.78 -0.46
CA ALA A 50 6.67 13.92 0.92
C ALA A 50 5.73 13.13 1.86
N PRO A 51 6.13 11.95 2.38
CA PRO A 51 5.21 11.02 3.06
C PRO A 51 4.64 11.58 4.36
N ASN A 52 5.39 12.42 5.08
CA ASN A 52 4.97 12.97 6.38
C ASN A 52 4.41 14.40 6.28
N SER A 53 4.31 14.95 5.08
CA SER A 53 3.79 16.31 4.87
C SER A 53 2.26 16.29 4.94
N PHE A 54 1.70 17.08 5.85
CA PHE A 54 0.24 17.25 5.97
C PHE A 54 -0.40 17.67 4.64
N SER A 55 0.20 18.65 3.95
CA SER A 55 -0.30 19.13 2.65
C SER A 55 -0.27 18.04 1.59
N THR A 56 0.78 17.21 1.56
CA THR A 56 0.85 16.07 0.63
C THR A 56 -0.25 15.06 0.91
N GLN A 57 -0.44 14.69 2.19
CA GLN A 57 -1.51 13.77 2.58
C GLN A 57 -2.90 14.31 2.17
N GLN A 58 -3.13 15.61 2.39
CA GLN A 58 -4.40 16.25 2.04
C GLN A 58 -4.68 16.25 0.54
N ILE A 59 -3.67 16.54 -0.31
CA ILE A 59 -3.80 16.50 -1.77
C ILE A 59 -4.28 15.11 -2.23
N TRP A 60 -3.60 14.05 -1.78
CA TRP A 60 -3.95 12.68 -2.18
C TRP A 60 -5.31 12.24 -1.63
N LYS A 61 -5.64 12.62 -0.38
CA LYS A 61 -6.95 12.34 0.23
C LYS A 61 -8.09 12.99 -0.54
N GLU A 62 -7.97 14.28 -0.85
CA GLU A 62 -9.00 15.03 -1.58
C GLU A 62 -9.19 14.49 -3.00
N SER A 63 -8.08 14.24 -3.71
CA SER A 63 -8.10 13.59 -5.02
C SER A 63 -8.78 12.21 -4.95
N ARG A 64 -8.40 11.36 -4.00
CA ARG A 64 -9.02 10.04 -3.79
C ARG A 64 -10.52 10.14 -3.56
N LEU A 65 -10.96 10.94 -2.59
CA LEU A 65 -12.38 11.04 -2.25
C LEU A 65 -13.21 11.58 -3.43
N LYS A 66 -12.62 12.44 -4.27
CA LYS A 66 -13.27 13.01 -5.45
C LYS A 66 -13.37 12.02 -6.61
N PHE A 67 -12.29 11.30 -6.91
CA PHE A 67 -12.18 10.46 -8.12
C PHE A 67 -12.39 8.96 -7.86
N MET A 68 -12.42 8.55 -6.58
CA MET A 68 -12.73 7.20 -6.13
C MET A 68 -13.83 7.26 -5.05
N PRO A 69 -15.03 7.78 -5.37
CA PRO A 69 -16.07 8.07 -4.36
C PRO A 69 -16.59 6.82 -3.64
N LYS A 70 -16.40 5.62 -4.20
CA LYS A 70 -16.73 4.34 -3.54
C LYS A 70 -15.72 3.95 -2.45
N GLU A 71 -14.59 4.64 -2.39
CA GLU A 71 -13.48 4.38 -1.48
C GLU A 71 -13.43 5.44 -0.38
N GLU A 72 -14.32 5.29 0.59
CA GLU A 72 -14.43 6.20 1.74
C GLU A 72 -13.54 5.80 2.91
N MET A 73 -13.06 4.55 2.96
CA MET A 73 -12.22 4.09 4.06
C MET A 73 -10.89 4.86 4.05
N PRO A 74 -10.38 5.34 5.20
CA PRO A 74 -9.06 5.95 5.26
C PRO A 74 -7.95 4.88 5.06
N PRO A 75 -6.70 5.31 4.81
CA PRO A 75 -5.55 4.42 4.84
C PRO A 75 -5.42 3.66 6.18
N PRO A 76 -4.80 2.46 6.19
CA PRO A 76 -4.32 1.82 7.41
C PRO A 76 -3.41 2.75 8.23
N LYS A 77 -3.34 2.50 9.54
CA LYS A 77 -2.45 3.28 10.43
C LYS A 77 -1.00 3.10 9.98
N GLY A 78 -0.30 4.21 9.76
CA GLY A 78 1.10 4.21 9.31
C GLY A 78 1.27 4.24 7.79
N MET A 79 0.20 4.04 7.02
CA MET A 79 0.21 4.16 5.56
C MET A 79 -0.09 5.59 5.12
N SER A 80 0.70 6.11 4.18
CA SER A 80 0.42 7.40 3.53
C SER A 80 -0.75 7.29 2.54
N GLU A 81 -1.51 8.37 2.37
CA GLU A 81 -2.57 8.49 1.34
C GLU A 81 -2.03 8.21 -0.06
N LYS A 82 -0.80 8.61 -0.37
CA LYS A 82 -0.14 8.28 -1.66
C LYS A 82 -0.02 6.76 -1.84
N ASN A 83 0.58 6.05 -0.88
CA ASN A 83 0.78 4.60 -0.99
C ASN A 83 -0.57 3.87 -1.03
N TYR A 84 -1.52 4.34 -0.23
CA TYR A 84 -2.87 3.82 -0.20
C TYR A 84 -3.57 3.95 -1.56
N VAL A 85 -3.53 5.14 -2.15
CA VAL A 85 -4.04 5.40 -3.50
C VAL A 85 -3.29 4.56 -4.53
N GLU A 86 -1.98 4.41 -4.39
CA GLU A 86 -1.19 3.56 -5.27
C GLU A 86 -1.72 2.13 -5.29
N LEU A 87 -2.08 1.56 -4.13
CA LEU A 87 -2.66 0.21 -4.02
C LEU A 87 -4.02 0.10 -4.71
N LEU A 88 -4.85 1.14 -4.63
CA LEU A 88 -6.20 1.17 -5.19
C LEU A 88 -6.22 1.25 -6.73
N MET A 89 -5.13 1.69 -7.35
CA MET A 89 -5.00 1.80 -8.82
C MET A 89 -4.85 0.44 -9.51
N MET A 90 -5.95 -0.31 -9.61
CA MET A 90 -5.97 -1.68 -10.18
C MET A 90 -5.53 -1.75 -11.64
N ASP A 91 -5.73 -0.68 -12.40
CA ASP A 91 -5.32 -0.51 -13.80
C ASP A 91 -3.79 -0.55 -13.99
N ARG A 92 -3.01 -0.24 -12.96
CA ARG A 92 -1.55 -0.34 -12.98
C ARG A 92 -1.02 -1.78 -12.85
N GLY A 93 -1.89 -2.77 -12.68
CA GLY A 93 -1.49 -4.17 -12.62
C GLY A 93 -0.67 -4.52 -11.38
N CYS A 94 0.08 -5.62 -11.46
CA CYS A 94 0.79 -6.21 -10.33
C CYS A 94 2.00 -5.36 -9.92
N GLN A 95 2.12 -5.03 -8.62
CA GLN A 95 3.27 -4.25 -8.13
C GLN A 95 4.58 -5.05 -8.14
N THR A 96 4.53 -6.39 -8.18
CA THR A 96 5.73 -7.24 -8.24
C THR A 96 6.23 -7.42 -9.67
N CYS A 97 5.43 -8.02 -10.56
CA CYS A 97 5.87 -8.32 -11.93
C CYS A 97 5.61 -7.18 -12.94
N LYS A 98 4.93 -6.12 -12.52
CA LYS A 98 4.58 -4.94 -13.34
C LYS A 98 3.71 -5.23 -14.57
N GLN A 99 3.18 -6.45 -14.67
CA GLN A 99 2.26 -6.84 -15.73
C GLN A 99 0.83 -6.40 -15.39
N ILE A 100 0.08 -5.96 -16.42
CA ILE A 100 -1.35 -5.67 -16.31
C ILE A 100 -2.09 -7.02 -16.24
N LYS A 101 -2.35 -7.48 -15.03
CA LYS A 101 -3.05 -8.73 -14.71
C LYS A 101 -4.16 -8.46 -13.71
N ILE A 102 -5.11 -9.39 -13.61
CA ILE A 102 -6.06 -9.40 -12.50
C ILE A 102 -5.26 -9.52 -11.20
N CYS A 103 -5.42 -8.52 -10.33
CA CYS A 103 -4.73 -8.43 -9.06
C CYS A 103 -5.73 -8.39 -7.91
N LYS A 104 -5.25 -8.76 -6.73
CA LYS A 104 -5.92 -8.54 -5.45
C LYS A 104 -5.03 -7.65 -4.60
N ILE A 105 -5.65 -6.78 -3.81
CA ILE A 105 -4.96 -6.08 -2.72
C ILE A 105 -5.00 -7.00 -1.49
N TYR A 106 -3.82 -7.39 -1.02
CA TYR A 106 -3.64 -8.12 0.24
C TYR A 106 -3.31 -7.08 1.31
N TRP A 107 -4.34 -6.60 2.00
CA TRP A 107 -4.23 -5.53 3.01
C TRP A 107 -3.37 -5.93 4.20
N GLU A 108 -3.29 -7.22 4.49
CA GLU A 108 -2.44 -7.82 5.54
C GLU A 108 -0.95 -7.60 5.26
N PHE A 109 -0.59 -7.43 3.99
CA PHE A 109 0.79 -7.23 3.54
C PHE A 109 1.01 -5.87 2.87
N GLU A 110 -0.04 -5.06 2.74
CA GLU A 110 -0.03 -3.77 2.06
C GLU A 110 0.48 -3.83 0.59
N VAL A 111 0.10 -4.88 -0.15
CA VAL A 111 0.53 -5.08 -1.55
C VAL A 111 -0.64 -5.37 -2.49
N ARG A 112 -0.54 -4.90 -3.74
CA ARG A 112 -1.40 -5.30 -4.86
C ARG A 112 -0.64 -6.19 -5.82
N ILE A 113 -1.00 -7.47 -5.90
CA ILE A 113 -0.30 -8.46 -6.72
C ILE A 113 -1.25 -9.41 -7.43
N CYS A 114 -0.76 -10.03 -8.50
CA CYS A 114 -1.44 -11.14 -9.17
C CYS A 114 -1.23 -12.45 -8.39
N GLU A 115 -2.08 -13.43 -8.67
CA GLU A 115 -2.05 -14.75 -8.00
C GLU A 115 -0.72 -15.47 -8.17
N GLU A 116 -0.12 -15.46 -9.36
CA GLU A 116 1.21 -16.04 -9.60
C GLU A 116 2.27 -15.44 -8.67
N CYS A 117 2.30 -14.11 -8.53
CA CYS A 117 3.24 -13.43 -7.64
C CYS A 117 2.92 -13.71 -6.18
N PHE A 118 1.65 -13.84 -5.81
CA PHE A 118 1.24 -14.22 -4.46
C PHE A 118 1.81 -15.59 -4.07
N LEU A 119 1.67 -16.60 -4.94
CA LEU A 119 2.19 -17.94 -4.68
C LEU A 119 3.71 -18.00 -4.55
N VAL A 120 4.43 -17.09 -5.24
CA VAL A 120 5.90 -16.97 -5.15
C VAL A 120 6.36 -16.19 -3.92
N LYS A 121 5.61 -15.17 -3.51
CA LYS A 121 6.00 -14.24 -2.43
C LYS A 121 5.46 -14.62 -1.06
N THR A 122 4.61 -15.63 -0.99
CA THR A 122 4.04 -16.11 0.27
C THR A 122 4.42 -17.56 0.55
N VAL A 123 4.36 -17.91 1.84
CA VAL A 123 4.64 -19.26 2.33
C VAL A 123 3.52 -19.70 3.27
N ASN A 124 3.09 -20.95 3.09
CA ASN A 124 2.06 -21.55 3.92
C ASN A 124 2.58 -21.86 5.34
N GLU A 125 1.72 -21.71 6.35
CA GLU A 125 2.01 -21.98 7.77
C GLU A 125 2.71 -23.32 7.99
N TYR A 126 2.26 -24.38 7.34
CA TYR A 126 2.84 -25.72 7.47
C TYR A 126 4.34 -25.75 7.12
N LYS A 127 4.74 -25.07 6.04
CA LYS A 127 6.16 -24.99 5.64
C LYS A 127 7.01 -24.23 6.67
N LEU A 128 6.43 -23.23 7.34
CA LEU A 128 7.12 -22.48 8.40
C LEU A 128 7.26 -23.32 9.67
N LEU A 129 6.22 -24.06 10.06
CA LEU A 129 6.29 -24.98 11.20
C LEU A 129 7.38 -26.04 11.00
N TRP A 130 7.52 -26.55 9.78
CA TRP A 130 8.57 -27.51 9.41
C TRP A 130 9.98 -26.90 9.38
N SER A 131 10.07 -25.57 9.29
CA SER A 131 11.32 -24.82 9.32
C SER A 131 11.70 -24.34 10.74
N ASN A 132 11.03 -24.86 11.79
CA ASN A 132 11.29 -24.58 13.20
C ASN A 132 11.14 -23.10 13.61
N TYR A 133 10.25 -22.36 12.95
CA TYR A 133 9.86 -21.02 13.44
C TYR A 133 9.06 -21.16 14.74
N PRO A 134 9.38 -20.41 15.83
CA PRO A 134 8.62 -20.45 17.07
C PRO A 134 7.15 -20.08 16.88
N GLN A 135 6.25 -20.83 17.50
CA GLN A 135 4.80 -20.61 17.34
C GLN A 135 4.36 -19.23 17.82
N GLU A 136 4.89 -18.75 18.94
CA GLU A 136 4.65 -17.40 19.49
C GLU A 136 5.01 -16.28 18.49
N PHE A 137 6.09 -16.48 17.72
CA PHE A 137 6.48 -15.58 16.65
C PHE A 137 5.46 -15.64 15.50
N LEU A 138 5.13 -16.84 15.00
CA LEU A 138 4.17 -16.99 13.90
C LEU A 138 2.77 -16.46 14.25
N ASN A 139 2.34 -16.61 15.50
CA ASN A 139 1.06 -16.08 16.00
C ASN A 139 1.01 -14.55 16.04
N THR A 140 2.17 -13.90 16.02
CA THR A 140 2.28 -12.44 15.98
C THR A 140 2.27 -11.91 14.55
N MET A 141 2.67 -12.72 13.58
CA MET A 141 2.87 -12.27 12.20
C MET A 141 1.55 -12.08 11.44
N PRO A 142 1.47 -11.06 10.57
CA PRO A 142 0.32 -10.87 9.70
C PRO A 142 0.25 -12.03 8.71
N HIS A 143 -0.97 -12.44 8.40
CA HIS A 143 -1.23 -13.54 7.48
C HIS A 143 -2.52 -13.29 6.73
N THR A 144 -2.66 -13.91 5.57
CA THR A 144 -3.94 -13.96 4.85
C THR A 144 -4.40 -15.40 4.73
N TYR A 145 -5.70 -15.60 4.60
CA TYR A 145 -6.27 -16.90 4.30
C TYR A 145 -6.35 -17.10 2.79
N TYR A 146 -5.78 -18.20 2.33
CA TYR A 146 -5.85 -18.62 0.93
C TYR A 146 -6.12 -20.12 0.88
N PHE A 147 -7.23 -20.49 0.23
CA PHE A 147 -7.87 -21.81 0.35
C PHE A 147 -8.09 -22.20 1.82
N TYR A 148 -7.39 -23.23 2.30
CA TYR A 148 -7.59 -23.86 3.61
C TYR A 148 -6.45 -23.56 4.61
N GLY A 149 -5.62 -22.55 4.36
CA GLY A 149 -4.48 -22.28 5.22
C GLY A 149 -4.09 -20.82 5.31
N LYS A 150 -3.29 -20.52 6.34
CA LYS A 150 -2.64 -19.21 6.48
C LYS A 150 -1.41 -19.15 5.60
N TYR A 151 -1.27 -18.02 4.94
CA TYR A 151 -0.10 -17.67 4.15
C TYR A 151 0.53 -16.41 4.74
N TYR A 152 1.85 -16.40 4.77
CA TYR A 152 2.67 -15.31 5.31
C TYR A 152 3.54 -14.74 4.21
N TRP A 153 3.81 -13.43 4.27
CA TRP A 153 4.72 -12.78 3.33
C TRP A 153 6.17 -13.14 3.66
N ILE A 154 6.88 -13.77 2.71
CA ILE A 154 8.22 -14.36 2.95
C ILE A 154 9.21 -13.31 3.45
N GLU A 155 9.26 -12.14 2.78
CA GLU A 155 10.22 -11.08 3.13
C GLU A 155 9.95 -10.50 4.53
N GLN A 156 8.68 -10.34 4.92
CA GLN A 156 8.31 -9.87 6.24
C GLN A 156 8.71 -10.89 7.31
N ILE A 157 8.47 -12.18 7.05
CA ILE A 157 8.90 -13.27 7.95
C ILE A 157 10.40 -13.26 8.13
N HIS A 158 11.18 -13.18 7.05
CA HIS A 158 12.64 -13.19 7.14
C HIS A 158 13.18 -12.01 7.93
N ILE A 159 12.71 -10.79 7.65
CA ILE A 159 13.14 -9.57 8.36
C ILE A 159 12.73 -9.62 9.84
N ALA A 160 11.49 -10.01 10.13
CA ALA A 160 11.02 -10.09 11.50
C ALA A 160 11.73 -11.18 12.29
N TYR A 161 12.02 -12.32 11.65
CA TYR A 161 12.72 -13.43 12.31
C TYR A 161 14.20 -13.13 12.57
N SER A 162 14.89 -12.44 11.65
CA SER A 162 16.27 -12.01 11.91
C SER A 162 16.34 -11.04 13.10
N GLN A 163 15.34 -10.17 13.26
CA GLN A 163 15.20 -9.31 14.43
C GLN A 163 14.94 -10.16 15.69
N TYR A 164 13.94 -11.03 15.64
CA TYR A 164 13.57 -11.92 16.75
C TYR A 164 14.76 -12.72 17.28
N TYR A 165 15.54 -13.34 16.39
CA TYR A 165 16.68 -14.17 16.76
C TYR A 165 17.84 -13.38 17.37
N SER A 166 17.93 -12.08 17.08
CA SER A 166 19.00 -11.20 17.59
C SER A 166 18.69 -10.59 18.96
N LEU A 167 17.50 -10.85 19.53
CA LEU A 167 17.06 -10.26 20.80
C LEU A 167 17.54 -11.06 22.01
N SER A 168 17.76 -10.35 23.10
CA SER A 168 17.90 -10.94 24.44
C SER A 168 16.56 -11.56 24.89
N LYS A 169 16.60 -12.41 25.92
CA LYS A 169 15.36 -12.98 26.49
C LYS A 169 14.49 -11.91 27.14
N GLU A 170 15.13 -10.91 27.72
CA GLU A 170 14.51 -9.80 28.42
C GLU A 170 13.74 -8.88 27.45
N ASP A 171 14.30 -8.66 26.26
CA ASP A 171 13.70 -7.79 25.24
C ASP A 171 12.64 -8.50 24.38
N LEU A 172 12.66 -9.84 24.35
CA LEU A 172 11.82 -10.66 23.48
C LEU A 172 10.33 -10.38 23.67
N LYS A 173 9.87 -10.34 24.92
CA LYS A 173 8.45 -10.14 25.25
C LYS A 173 7.98 -8.76 24.79
N THR A 174 8.74 -7.72 25.14
CA THR A 174 8.45 -6.34 24.75
C THR A 174 8.40 -6.19 23.23
N TRP A 175 9.32 -6.84 22.52
CA TRP A 175 9.33 -6.84 21.06
C TRP A 175 8.09 -7.54 20.48
N LEU A 176 7.75 -8.74 20.97
CA LEU A 176 6.57 -9.49 20.52
C LEU A 176 5.29 -8.68 20.76
N ASP A 177 5.12 -8.10 21.95
CA ASP A 177 3.95 -7.27 22.30
C ASP A 177 3.85 -6.05 21.36
N SER A 178 4.98 -5.40 21.07
CA SER A 178 5.01 -4.25 20.14
C SER A 178 4.63 -4.63 18.71
N LYS A 179 5.14 -5.77 18.21
CA LYS A 179 4.84 -6.27 16.86
C LYS A 179 3.39 -6.71 16.76
N LYS A 180 2.90 -7.41 17.78
CA LYS A 180 1.51 -7.85 17.88
C LYS A 180 0.56 -6.68 17.80
N LEU A 181 0.81 -5.59 18.52
CA LEU A 181 -0.02 -4.38 18.44
C LEU A 181 -0.10 -3.80 17.02
N ILE A 182 1.04 -3.73 16.31
CA ILE A 182 1.11 -3.20 14.94
C ILE A 182 0.37 -4.12 13.97
N PHE A 183 0.63 -5.42 14.05
CA PHE A 183 0.07 -6.40 13.13
C PHE A 183 -1.41 -6.67 13.40
N ASP A 184 -1.86 -6.68 14.65
CA ASP A 184 -3.29 -6.79 14.99
C ASP A 184 -4.08 -5.62 14.39
N SER A 185 -3.54 -4.39 14.44
CA SER A 185 -4.16 -3.23 13.78
C SER A 185 -4.27 -3.39 12.26
N THR A 186 -3.26 -3.99 11.64
CA THR A 186 -3.24 -4.29 10.19
C THR A 186 -4.27 -5.37 9.84
N MET A 187 -4.33 -6.44 10.63
CA MET A 187 -5.27 -7.54 10.47
C MET A 187 -6.72 -7.10 10.67
N GLU A 188 -6.98 -6.22 11.66
CA GLU A 188 -8.30 -5.63 11.88
C GLU A 188 -8.74 -4.79 10.68
N TYR A 189 -7.83 -3.99 10.11
CA TYR A 189 -8.10 -3.21 8.90
C TYR A 189 -8.48 -4.12 7.72
N ALA A 190 -7.69 -5.17 7.47
CA ALA A 190 -7.95 -6.14 6.41
C ALA A 190 -9.29 -6.87 6.60
N THR A 191 -9.63 -7.24 7.83
CA THR A 191 -10.91 -7.88 8.18
C THR A 191 -12.09 -6.96 7.87
N LYS A 192 -12.02 -5.69 8.29
CA LYS A 192 -13.05 -4.69 7.99
C LYS A 192 -13.25 -4.51 6.49
N ARG A 193 -12.18 -4.61 5.69
CA ARG A 193 -12.23 -4.56 4.23
C ARG A 193 -12.93 -5.76 3.61
N GLY A 194 -12.60 -6.97 4.06
CA GLY A 194 -13.24 -8.21 3.60
C GLY A 194 -14.76 -8.15 3.79
N MET A 195 -15.21 -7.79 5.00
CA MET A 195 -16.63 -7.67 5.34
C MET A 195 -17.39 -6.65 4.46
N LYS A 196 -16.78 -5.51 4.13
CA LYS A 196 -17.38 -4.52 3.22
C LYS A 196 -17.50 -5.00 1.78
N HIS A 197 -16.59 -5.87 1.33
CA HIS A 197 -16.65 -6.44 -0.01
C HIS A 197 -17.75 -7.51 -0.11
N ASP A 198 -17.91 -8.33 0.93
CA ASP A 198 -18.91 -9.40 0.94
C ASP A 198 -20.35 -8.89 1.10
N THR A 199 -20.57 -7.83 1.89
CA THR A 199 -21.89 -7.16 2.00
C THR A 199 -22.35 -6.46 0.71
N LYS A 200 -21.43 -6.17 -0.21
CA LYS A 200 -21.73 -5.57 -1.53
C LYS A 200 -21.92 -6.59 -2.65
N ARG A 201 -21.71 -7.90 -2.39
CA ARG A 201 -22.07 -8.95 -3.35
C ARG A 201 -23.58 -9.20 -3.26
N PRO A 202 -24.36 -9.03 -4.35
CA PRO A 202 -25.74 -9.52 -4.37
C PRO A 202 -25.71 -11.02 -4.07
N SER A 203 -26.58 -11.48 -3.17
CA SER A 203 -26.74 -12.91 -2.91
C SER A 203 -27.02 -13.62 -4.23
N ARG A 204 -26.12 -14.52 -4.64
CA ARG A 204 -26.35 -15.39 -5.81
C ARG A 204 -27.45 -16.45 -5.58
N PHE A 205 -28.14 -16.40 -4.45
CA PHE A 205 -29.32 -17.20 -4.17
C PHE A 205 -30.55 -16.28 -4.13
N SER A 206 -31.03 -15.94 -5.31
CA SER A 206 -32.40 -15.50 -5.52
C SER A 206 -32.83 -15.92 -6.91
N ARG A 207 -33.66 -16.97 -6.93
CA ARG A 207 -34.49 -17.47 -8.03
C ARG A 207 -33.72 -18.22 -9.10
N HIS A 208 -34.01 -19.51 -9.25
CA HIS A 208 -34.88 -20.01 -10.33
C HIS A 208 -35.90 -20.96 -9.68
N ASN A 209 -37.11 -20.94 -10.24
CA ASN A 209 -38.38 -21.45 -9.72
C ASN A 209 -38.38 -22.92 -9.31
#